data_AF-A0A3R9MF86-F1
#
_entry.id   AF-A0A3R9MF86-F1
#
_cell.length_a   1.000
_cell.length_b   1.000
_cell.length_c   1.000
_cell.angle_alpha   90.00
_cell.angle_beta   90.00
_cell.angle_gamma   90.00
#
_symmetry.space_group_name_H-M   'P 1'
#
loop_
_entity.id
_entity.type
_entity.pdbx_description
1 polymer ?
#
loop_
_entity_poly.entity_id
_entity_poly.type
_entity_poly.pdbx_seq_one_letter_code
_entity_poly.pdbx_strand_id
1 'polypeptide(L)'
;MRLVDKLKRKEKVDKVVIHIGKCGGSSVIEELNKRDLKFFEKHVGEVTYRRNKKYIIVIRNPISRFVSAFNWRYKLVVEDGTQKDLYLGEKELLEKYSDINNLAENIYDEEGNLVLDFKNDEFYIHHLKEDIDFYLADFLKKCKKKQIVAVLATETLSEDLKTHFNITLKSHLKKNKKKTDLSNLAVNNLIQYLEKDYDCIEKLNNMGVLTEKQYQKLSNKVF
;
A
#
# COMPACT_ATOMS: atom_id res chain seq x y z
N MET A 1 -32.10 -9.60 -1.46
CA MET A 1 -31.15 -9.84 -0.34
C MET A 1 -30.51 -8.51 0.04
N ARG A 2 -30.72 -8.01 1.27
CA ARG A 2 -30.32 -6.65 1.67
C ARG A 2 -28.79 -6.55 1.81
N LEU A 3 -28.21 -5.38 1.54
CA LEU A 3 -26.76 -5.09 1.62
C LEU A 3 -26.15 -5.53 2.98
N VAL A 4 -26.93 -5.38 4.05
CA VAL A 4 -26.60 -5.77 5.42
C VAL A 4 -26.37 -7.28 5.56
N ASP A 5 -27.11 -8.12 4.83
CA ASP A 5 -26.95 -9.58 4.88
C ASP A 5 -25.69 -10.06 4.13
N LYS A 6 -25.29 -9.33 3.08
CA LYS A 6 -24.01 -9.58 2.37
C LYS A 6 -22.81 -9.24 3.25
N LEU A 7 -22.86 -8.13 3.98
CA LEU A 7 -21.80 -7.72 4.92
C LEU A 7 -21.67 -8.70 6.09
N LYS A 8 -22.78 -9.09 6.72
CA LYS A 8 -22.81 -10.10 7.80
C LYS A 8 -22.29 -11.47 7.37
N ARG A 9 -22.53 -11.89 6.12
CA ARG A 9 -21.99 -13.15 5.58
C ARG A 9 -20.48 -13.09 5.30
N LYS A 10 -19.98 -11.97 4.79
CA LYS A 10 -18.54 -11.76 4.56
C LYS A 10 -17.73 -11.73 5.85
N GLU A 11 -18.30 -11.27 6.96
CA GLU A 11 -17.66 -11.28 8.29
C GLU A 11 -17.53 -12.68 8.93
N LYS A 12 -18.21 -13.72 8.42
CA LYS A 12 -18.05 -15.09 8.93
C LYS A 12 -16.75 -15.75 8.50
N VAL A 13 -16.10 -15.25 7.45
CA VAL A 13 -14.85 -15.83 6.94
C VAL A 13 -13.71 -15.59 7.92
N ASP A 14 -12.90 -16.60 8.19
CA ASP A 14 -11.81 -16.56 9.17
C ASP A 14 -10.61 -15.71 8.71
N LYS A 15 -10.39 -15.63 7.40
CA LYS A 15 -9.28 -14.90 6.77
C LYS A 15 -9.67 -13.51 6.31
N VAL A 16 -8.78 -12.55 6.53
CA VAL A 16 -8.87 -11.16 6.08
C VAL A 16 -7.64 -10.84 5.25
N VAL A 17 -7.83 -10.34 4.03
CA VAL A 17 -6.76 -9.77 3.21
C VAL A 17 -6.74 -8.26 3.45
N ILE A 18 -5.64 -7.76 4.03
CA ILE A 18 -5.38 -6.33 4.15
C ILE A 18 -4.74 -5.89 2.84
N HIS A 19 -5.51 -5.19 2.02
CA HIS A 19 -5.12 -4.74 0.69
C HIS A 19 -4.75 -3.26 0.73
N ILE A 20 -3.46 -2.99 0.93
CA ILE A 20 -2.89 -1.65 0.86
C ILE A 20 -2.77 -1.21 -0.61
N GLY A 21 -3.22 0.00 -0.90
CA GLY A 21 -3.20 0.56 -2.24
C GLY A 21 -1.81 0.45 -2.88
N LYS A 22 -1.78 0.00 -4.15
CA LYS A 22 -0.56 -0.12 -4.98
C LYS A 22 0.48 -1.16 -4.55
N CYS A 23 0.09 -2.08 -3.67
CA CYS A 23 0.91 -3.23 -3.27
C CYS A 23 0.60 -4.51 -4.10
N GLY A 24 -0.09 -4.39 -5.24
CA GLY A 24 -0.43 -5.56 -6.07
C GLY A 24 -1.57 -6.41 -5.52
N GLY A 25 -2.35 -5.90 -4.57
CA GLY A 25 -3.44 -6.67 -3.94
C GLY A 25 -4.51 -7.13 -4.92
N SER A 26 -4.83 -6.36 -5.98
CA SER A 26 -5.75 -6.84 -7.02
C SER A 26 -5.29 -8.15 -7.67
N SER A 27 -3.99 -8.28 -7.97
CA SER A 27 -3.41 -9.51 -8.51
C SER A 27 -3.47 -10.66 -7.49
N VAL A 28 -3.16 -10.37 -6.22
CA VAL A 28 -3.30 -11.36 -5.13
C VAL A 28 -4.73 -11.87 -5.04
N ILE A 29 -5.71 -10.97 -4.99
CA ILE A 29 -7.12 -11.29 -4.86
C ILE A 29 -7.59 -12.14 -6.03
N GLU A 30 -7.20 -11.79 -7.25
CA GLU A 30 -7.52 -12.57 -8.45
C GLU A 30 -7.00 -14.01 -8.33
N GLU A 31 -5.73 -14.18 -7.94
CA GLU A 31 -5.11 -15.49 -7.81
C GLU A 31 -5.67 -16.32 -6.63
N LEU A 32 -5.97 -15.68 -5.49
CA LEU A 32 -6.63 -16.35 -4.36
C LEU A 32 -8.05 -16.81 -4.74
N ASN A 33 -8.80 -16.00 -5.49
CA ASN A 33 -10.13 -16.35 -5.99
C ASN A 33 -10.09 -17.52 -6.96
N LYS A 34 -9.08 -17.61 -7.86
CA LYS A 34 -8.89 -18.76 -8.77
C LYS A 34 -8.67 -20.09 -8.04
N ARG A 35 -8.33 -20.06 -6.74
CA ARG A 35 -8.16 -21.23 -5.87
C ARG A 35 -9.33 -21.46 -4.91
N ASP A 36 -10.44 -20.74 -5.09
CA ASP A 36 -11.61 -20.79 -4.21
C ASP A 36 -11.29 -20.53 -2.72
N LEU A 37 -10.23 -19.75 -2.46
CA LEU A 37 -9.88 -19.37 -1.10
C LEU A 37 -10.88 -18.34 -0.59
N LYS A 38 -11.56 -18.68 0.52
CA LYS A 38 -12.49 -17.76 1.17
C LYS A 38 -11.72 -16.75 2.01
N PHE A 39 -11.88 -15.47 1.72
CA PHE A 39 -11.38 -14.36 2.54
C PHE A 39 -12.33 -13.15 2.51
N PHE A 40 -12.16 -12.25 3.48
CA PHE A 40 -12.71 -10.91 3.45
C PHE A 40 -11.63 -9.92 3.03
N GLU A 41 -11.87 -9.15 1.97
CA GLU A 41 -10.95 -8.08 1.55
C GLU A 41 -11.25 -6.80 2.33
N LYS A 42 -10.20 -6.18 2.87
CA LYS A 42 -10.20 -4.84 3.43
C LYS A 42 -9.27 -3.96 2.60
N HIS A 43 -9.86 -3.17 1.69
CA HIS A 43 -9.14 -2.35 0.70
C HIS A 43 -9.30 -0.83 0.92
N VAL A 44 -10.21 -0.41 1.80
CA VAL A 44 -10.44 1.01 2.14
C VAL A 44 -10.78 1.15 3.62
N GLY A 45 -10.22 2.20 4.25
CA GLY A 45 -10.41 2.55 5.66
C GLY A 45 -9.61 1.69 6.63
N GLU A 46 -9.53 2.13 7.88
CA GLU A 46 -8.72 1.50 8.92
C GLU A 46 -9.04 0.02 9.15
N VAL A 47 -8.00 -0.76 9.44
CA VAL A 47 -8.13 -2.20 9.72
C VAL A 47 -8.50 -2.39 11.20
N THR A 48 -9.76 -2.71 11.47
CA THR A 48 -10.17 -3.12 12.83
C THR A 48 -9.64 -4.51 13.16
N TYR A 49 -8.69 -4.59 14.09
CA TYR A 49 -8.19 -5.87 14.61
C TYR A 49 -9.31 -6.71 15.27
N ARG A 50 -9.34 -7.99 14.92
CA ARG A 50 -10.21 -9.03 15.49
C ARG A 50 -9.40 -10.25 15.91
N ARG A 51 -9.53 -10.66 17.17
CA ARG A 51 -8.74 -11.74 17.79
C ARG A 51 -8.97 -13.13 17.19
N ASN A 52 -10.14 -13.38 16.62
CA ASN A 52 -10.52 -14.67 16.02
C ASN A 52 -10.26 -14.74 14.50
N LYS A 53 -9.63 -13.72 13.92
CA LYS A 53 -9.31 -13.68 12.49
C LYS A 53 -7.83 -13.98 12.23
N LYS A 54 -7.61 -14.42 11.00
CA LYS A 54 -6.32 -14.68 10.36
C LYS A 54 -6.11 -13.64 9.26
N TYR A 55 -4.89 -13.15 9.09
CA TYR A 55 -4.60 -12.00 8.23
C TYR A 55 -3.58 -12.37 7.16
N ILE A 56 -3.84 -11.92 5.94
CA ILE A 56 -2.91 -11.90 4.83
C ILE A 56 -2.65 -10.43 4.55
N ILE A 57 -1.40 -10.01 4.61
CA ILE A 57 -1.03 -8.60 4.47
C ILE A 57 -0.32 -8.43 3.13
N VAL A 58 -0.79 -7.53 2.29
CA VAL A 58 -0.14 -7.22 1.01
C VAL A 58 0.58 -5.88 1.13
N ILE A 59 1.90 -5.88 0.96
CA ILE A 59 2.75 -4.70 1.15
C ILE A 59 3.73 -4.51 -0.02
N ARG A 60 4.44 -3.38 -0.01
CA ARG A 60 5.43 -2.98 -1.01
C ARG A 60 6.45 -2.07 -0.34
N ASN A 61 7.65 -1.95 -0.90
CA ASN A 61 8.60 -0.94 -0.48
C ASN A 61 7.92 0.46 -0.45
N PRO A 62 8.04 1.25 0.64
CA PRO A 62 7.28 2.49 0.82
C PRO A 62 7.46 3.49 -0.32
N ILE A 63 8.70 3.78 -0.73
CA ILE A 63 9.00 4.71 -1.83
C ILE A 63 8.39 4.19 -3.14
N SER A 64 8.63 2.91 -3.47
CA SER A 64 8.06 2.30 -4.67
C SER A 64 6.54 2.31 -4.70
N ARG A 65 5.88 2.18 -3.53
CA ARG A 65 4.43 2.30 -3.40
C ARG A 65 3.99 3.73 -3.67
N PHE A 66 4.65 4.71 -3.05
CA PHE A 66 4.36 6.13 -3.17
C PHE A 66 4.45 6.59 -4.64
N VAL A 67 5.55 6.24 -5.33
CA VAL A 67 5.74 6.51 -6.76
C VAL A 67 4.64 5.87 -7.61
N SER A 68 4.28 4.62 -7.29
CA SER A 68 3.22 3.91 -8.01
C SER A 68 1.84 4.52 -7.79
N ALA A 69 1.57 5.06 -6.60
CA ALA A 69 0.33 5.73 -6.25
C ALA A 69 0.20 7.06 -6.98
N PHE A 70 1.21 7.93 -6.90
CA PHE A 70 1.23 9.19 -7.63
C PHE A 70 1.01 8.98 -9.13
N ASN A 71 1.83 8.13 -9.77
CA ASN A 71 1.74 7.89 -11.22
C ASN A 71 0.38 7.33 -11.64
N TRP A 72 -0.26 6.54 -10.79
CA TRP A 72 -1.60 6.03 -11.06
C TRP A 72 -2.67 7.11 -10.92
N ARG A 73 -2.59 7.96 -9.89
CA ARG A 73 -3.51 9.08 -9.72
C ARG A 73 -3.36 10.11 -10.82
N TYR A 74 -2.13 10.50 -11.13
CA TYR A 74 -1.84 11.41 -12.24
C TYR A 74 -2.47 10.91 -13.55
N LYS A 75 -2.30 9.62 -13.86
CA LYS A 75 -2.92 9.03 -15.05
C LYS A 75 -4.45 9.16 -15.02
N LEU A 76 -5.11 8.72 -13.94
CA LEU A 76 -6.59 8.69 -13.90
C LEU A 76 -7.24 10.07 -13.83
N VAL A 77 -6.58 11.03 -13.17
CA VAL A 77 -7.11 12.35 -12.83
C VAL A 77 -6.72 13.38 -13.89
N VAL A 78 -5.46 13.38 -14.33
CA VAL A 78 -4.91 14.40 -15.24
C VAL A 78 -4.93 13.91 -16.70
N GLU A 79 -4.35 12.73 -16.99
CA GLU A 79 -4.22 12.27 -18.39
C GLU A 79 -5.52 11.73 -18.97
N ASP A 80 -6.10 10.73 -18.31
CA ASP A 80 -7.34 10.07 -18.76
C ASP A 80 -8.57 10.91 -18.39
N GLY A 81 -8.47 11.76 -17.36
CA GLY A 81 -9.56 12.60 -16.86
C GLY A 81 -10.76 11.85 -16.26
N THR A 82 -10.72 10.52 -16.19
CA THR A 82 -11.82 9.65 -15.75
C THR A 82 -12.22 9.82 -14.29
N GLN A 83 -11.35 10.41 -13.46
CA GLN A 83 -11.60 10.64 -12.03
C GLN A 83 -11.28 12.06 -11.57
N LYS A 84 -11.27 13.02 -12.49
CA LYS A 84 -10.83 14.40 -12.22
C LYS A 84 -11.61 15.11 -11.11
N ASP A 85 -12.91 14.81 -10.97
CA ASP A 85 -13.81 15.47 -10.02
C ASP A 85 -14.15 14.58 -8.80
N LEU A 86 -13.43 13.47 -8.62
CA LEU A 86 -13.74 12.50 -7.55
C LEU A 86 -13.31 13.01 -6.16
N TYR A 87 -12.20 13.75 -6.09
CA TYR A 87 -11.66 14.31 -4.85
C TYR A 87 -11.30 15.78 -5.07
N LEU A 88 -11.85 16.66 -4.24
CA LEU A 88 -11.65 18.10 -4.33
C LEU A 88 -10.17 18.46 -4.15
N GLY A 89 -9.60 19.26 -5.05
CA GLY A 89 -8.22 19.73 -4.98
C GLY A 89 -7.15 18.75 -5.48
N GLU A 90 -7.49 17.47 -5.69
CA GLU A 90 -6.52 16.45 -6.09
C GLU A 90 -5.91 16.76 -7.47
N LYS A 91 -6.74 17.19 -8.42
CA LYS A 91 -6.28 17.50 -9.78
C LYS A 91 -5.30 18.67 -9.77
N GLU A 92 -5.66 19.75 -9.10
CA GLU A 92 -4.85 20.97 -8.98
C GLU A 92 -3.49 20.65 -8.36
N LEU A 93 -3.46 19.79 -7.33
CA LEU A 93 -2.21 19.38 -6.69
C LEU A 93 -1.35 18.51 -7.61
N LEU A 94 -1.95 17.54 -8.32
CA LEU A 94 -1.25 16.70 -9.28
C LEU A 94 -0.68 17.52 -10.45
N GLU A 95 -1.44 18.47 -10.99
CA GLU A 95 -0.99 19.37 -12.06
C GLU A 95 0.10 20.34 -11.58
N LYS A 96 -0.02 20.88 -10.35
CA LYS A 96 0.99 21.77 -9.75
C LYS A 96 2.36 21.12 -9.71
N TYR A 97 2.44 19.86 -9.28
CA TYR A 97 3.73 19.17 -9.17
C TYR A 97 4.14 18.45 -10.45
N SER A 98 3.20 18.07 -11.32
CA SER A 98 3.39 17.46 -12.65
C SER A 98 4.07 16.08 -12.69
N ASP A 99 5.07 15.84 -11.84
CA ASP A 99 5.75 14.56 -11.68
C ASP A 99 6.11 14.28 -10.22
N ILE A 100 6.50 13.03 -9.97
CA ILE A 100 6.76 12.52 -8.63
C ILE A 100 8.06 13.06 -8.02
N ASN A 101 9.06 13.39 -8.84
CA ASN A 101 10.31 13.94 -8.34
C ASN A 101 10.06 15.33 -7.78
N ASN A 102 9.39 16.19 -8.57
CA ASN A 102 9.07 17.55 -8.16
C ASN A 102 8.16 17.55 -6.92
N LEU A 103 7.16 16.66 -6.85
CA LEU A 103 6.34 16.53 -5.64
C LEU A 103 7.18 16.14 -4.41
N ALA A 104 8.08 15.15 -4.55
CA ALA A 104 8.90 14.65 -3.46
C ALA A 104 9.95 15.68 -2.97
N GLU A 105 10.59 16.43 -3.88
CA GLU A 105 11.52 17.51 -3.53
C GLU A 105 10.85 18.63 -2.73
N ASN A 106 9.55 18.83 -2.91
CA ASN A 106 8.77 19.89 -2.26
C ASN A 106 7.96 19.41 -1.03
N ILE A 107 8.20 18.21 -0.51
CA ILE A 107 7.54 17.76 0.73
C ILE A 107 7.96 18.63 1.93
N TYR A 108 9.24 19.00 1.96
CA TYR A 108 9.83 19.87 2.97
C TYR A 108 10.29 21.18 2.33
N ASP A 109 10.29 22.27 3.09
CA ASP A 109 10.90 23.52 2.68
C ASP A 109 12.44 23.50 2.86
N GLU A 110 13.12 24.58 2.50
CA GLU A 110 14.58 24.72 2.62
C GLU A 110 15.09 24.68 4.07
N GLU A 111 14.21 24.96 5.05
CA GLU A 111 14.50 24.89 6.48
C GLU A 111 14.24 23.48 7.05
N GLY A 112 13.68 22.57 6.24
CA GLY A 112 13.35 21.20 6.63
C GLY A 112 11.99 21.05 7.31
N ASN A 113 11.13 22.06 7.26
CA ASN A 113 9.77 21.97 7.79
C ASN A 113 8.86 21.23 6.81
N LEU A 114 7.96 20.38 7.33
CA LEU A 114 6.98 19.66 6.51
C LEU A 114 5.94 20.64 5.97
N VAL A 115 5.88 20.81 4.65
CA VAL A 115 4.93 21.71 3.97
C VAL A 115 3.88 20.96 3.16
N LEU A 116 4.15 19.71 2.76
CA LEU A 116 3.15 18.82 2.15
C LEU A 116 2.91 17.60 3.01
N ASP A 117 1.84 17.64 3.79
CA ASP A 117 1.38 16.51 4.57
C ASP A 117 0.14 15.88 3.93
N PHE A 118 0.32 14.76 3.23
CA PHE A 118 -0.78 14.02 2.58
C PHE A 118 -1.75 13.38 3.58
N LYS A 119 -1.49 13.48 4.90
CA LYS A 119 -2.47 13.13 5.93
C LYS A 119 -3.53 14.22 6.12
N ASN A 120 -3.19 15.47 5.81
CA ASN A 120 -4.11 16.60 5.84
C ASN A 120 -5.00 16.61 4.59
N ASP A 121 -6.28 16.96 4.78
CA ASP A 121 -7.26 16.95 3.70
C ASP A 121 -6.99 18.02 2.63
N GLU A 122 -6.25 19.08 2.99
CA GLU A 122 -5.79 20.12 2.05
C GLU A 122 -4.86 19.56 0.96
N PHE A 123 -4.06 18.54 1.28
CA PHE A 123 -3.10 17.93 0.36
C PHE A 123 -3.53 16.53 -0.08
N TYR A 124 -4.85 16.28 -0.15
CA TYR A 124 -5.33 14.94 -0.42
C TYR A 124 -4.99 14.47 -1.84
N ILE A 125 -4.20 13.40 -1.93
CA ILE A 125 -4.06 12.56 -3.13
C ILE A 125 -4.41 11.14 -2.75
N HIS A 126 -5.37 10.55 -3.47
CA HIS A 126 -5.85 9.21 -3.15
C HIS A 126 -4.72 8.18 -3.24
N HIS A 127 -4.69 7.23 -2.31
CA HIS A 127 -3.60 6.29 -2.07
C HIS A 127 -2.25 6.87 -1.61
N LEU A 128 -2.03 8.19 -1.55
CA LEU A 128 -0.86 8.74 -0.81
C LEU A 128 -1.17 8.81 0.68
N LYS A 129 -2.37 9.28 1.05
CA LYS A 129 -2.87 9.30 2.44
C LYS A 129 -3.00 7.90 3.06
N GLU A 130 -3.53 6.97 2.28
CA GLU A 130 -3.81 5.58 2.67
C GLU A 130 -2.55 4.70 2.51
N ASP A 131 -1.53 5.01 3.29
CA ASP A 131 -0.23 4.34 3.30
C ASP A 131 -0.14 3.12 4.22
N ILE A 132 1.06 2.55 4.38
CA ILE A 132 1.22 1.33 5.15
C ILE A 132 0.89 1.58 6.63
N ASP A 133 1.38 2.70 7.18
CA ASP A 133 1.07 3.19 8.52
C ASP A 133 -0.45 3.31 8.73
N PHE A 134 -1.17 3.94 7.80
CA PHE A 134 -2.63 4.09 7.87
C PHE A 134 -3.37 2.76 8.07
N TYR A 135 -2.93 1.68 7.40
CA TYR A 135 -3.56 0.37 7.56
C TYR A 135 -3.02 -0.42 8.75
N LEU A 136 -1.73 -0.32 9.05
CA LEU A 136 -1.02 -1.28 9.90
C LEU A 136 -0.63 -0.77 11.28
N ALA A 137 -0.47 0.52 11.51
CA ALA A 137 0.10 1.02 12.77
C ALA A 137 -0.68 0.55 14.01
N ASP A 138 -1.98 0.84 14.03
CA ASP A 138 -2.87 0.43 15.12
C ASP A 138 -3.18 -1.06 15.11
N PHE A 139 -3.25 -1.66 13.93
CA PHE A 139 -3.43 -3.10 13.77
C PHE A 139 -2.28 -3.88 14.42
N LEU A 140 -1.03 -3.48 14.16
CA LEU A 140 0.18 -4.14 14.65
C LEU A 140 0.39 -3.91 16.15
N LYS A 141 -0.20 -2.88 16.78
CA LYS A 141 -0.23 -2.76 18.25
C LYS A 141 -0.93 -3.93 18.93
N LYS A 142 -1.89 -4.56 18.24
CA LYS A 142 -2.77 -5.61 18.81
C LYS A 142 -2.53 -6.99 18.18
N CYS A 143 -2.12 -7.04 16.91
CA CYS A 143 -1.99 -8.28 16.17
C CYS A 143 -0.80 -9.13 16.67
N LYS A 144 -1.06 -10.42 16.87
CA LYS A 144 -0.03 -11.40 17.27
C LYS A 144 0.49 -12.14 16.05
N LYS A 145 1.78 -12.51 16.06
CA LYS A 145 2.45 -13.32 15.00
C LYS A 145 1.56 -14.45 14.47
N LYS A 146 1.02 -15.28 15.37
CA LYS A 146 0.19 -16.46 15.03
C LYS A 146 -1.10 -16.16 14.25
N GLN A 147 -1.50 -14.88 14.14
CA GLN A 147 -2.66 -14.46 13.37
C GLN A 147 -2.30 -14.02 11.96
N ILE A 148 -1.04 -13.73 11.68
CA ILE A 148 -0.55 -13.40 10.34
C ILE A 148 -0.25 -14.73 9.63
N VAL A 149 -1.01 -15.02 8.58
CA VAL A 149 -0.88 -16.23 7.74
C VAL A 149 0.26 -16.05 6.75
N ALA A 150 0.31 -14.86 6.13
CA ALA A 150 1.31 -14.50 5.14
C ALA A 150 1.46 -12.99 5.09
N VAL A 151 2.69 -12.54 4.81
CA VAL A 151 2.95 -11.22 4.27
C VAL A 151 3.38 -11.41 2.83
N LEU A 152 2.73 -10.72 1.91
CA LEU A 152 2.94 -10.80 0.47
C LEU A 152 3.53 -9.46 0.02
N ALA A 153 4.83 -9.43 -0.23
CA ALA A 153 5.53 -8.23 -0.72
C ALA A 153 5.49 -8.19 -2.24
N THR A 154 5.24 -7.02 -2.82
CA THR A 154 5.19 -6.87 -4.29
C THR A 154 6.50 -7.33 -4.96
N GLU A 155 7.63 -7.09 -4.31
CA GLU A 155 8.99 -7.37 -4.78
C GLU A 155 9.31 -8.87 -4.83
N THR A 156 8.63 -9.69 -4.01
CA THR A 156 8.81 -11.15 -3.94
C THR A 156 7.50 -11.89 -4.18
N LEU A 157 6.49 -11.23 -4.77
CA LEU A 157 5.10 -11.69 -4.74
C LEU A 157 4.89 -13.10 -5.27
N SER A 158 5.58 -13.44 -6.36
CA SER A 158 5.48 -14.78 -6.96
C SER A 158 6.02 -15.87 -6.03
N GLU A 159 7.11 -15.59 -5.31
CA GLU A 159 7.71 -16.53 -4.35
C GLU A 159 6.82 -16.64 -3.10
N ASP A 160 6.28 -15.53 -2.63
CA ASP A 160 5.41 -15.48 -1.46
C ASP A 160 4.11 -16.26 -1.71
N LEU A 161 3.46 -16.05 -2.86
CA LEU A 161 2.25 -16.79 -3.26
C LEU A 161 2.53 -18.29 -3.42
N LYS A 162 3.70 -18.65 -3.96
CA LYS A 162 4.11 -20.05 -4.11
C LYS A 162 4.33 -20.70 -2.74
N THR A 163 5.01 -20.00 -1.84
CA THR A 163 5.37 -20.49 -0.50
C THR A 163 4.14 -20.67 0.39
N HIS A 164 3.27 -19.65 0.46
CA HIS A 164 2.16 -19.65 1.41
C HIS A 164 0.90 -20.35 0.90
N PHE A 165 0.71 -20.40 -0.42
CA PHE A 165 -0.54 -20.88 -1.02
C PHE A 165 -0.36 -21.89 -2.15
N ASN A 166 0.88 -22.25 -2.50
CA ASN A 166 1.19 -23.08 -3.67
C ASN A 166 0.57 -22.54 -4.98
N ILE A 167 0.59 -21.20 -5.12
CA ILE A 167 0.06 -20.49 -6.29
C ILE A 167 1.22 -19.99 -7.15
N THR A 168 1.16 -20.25 -8.45
CA THR A 168 2.04 -19.62 -9.43
C THR A 168 1.33 -18.39 -9.97
N LEU A 169 1.93 -17.21 -9.81
CA LEU A 169 1.37 -15.94 -10.28
C LEU A 169 1.25 -15.94 -11.81
N LYS A 170 0.02 -15.94 -12.32
CA LYS A 170 -0.25 -15.86 -13.77
C LYS A 170 -0.66 -14.45 -14.21
N SER A 171 -1.33 -13.69 -13.33
CA SER A 171 -1.68 -12.30 -13.63
C SER A 171 -0.41 -11.45 -13.78
N HIS A 172 -0.31 -10.69 -14.88
CA HIS A 172 0.77 -9.73 -15.05
C HIS A 172 0.64 -8.58 -14.04
N LEU A 173 1.69 -8.33 -13.26
CA LEU A 173 1.82 -7.09 -12.51
C LEU A 173 1.96 -5.95 -13.52
N LYS A 174 0.96 -5.06 -13.58
CA LYS A 174 1.01 -3.86 -14.43
C LYS A 174 2.14 -2.96 -13.93
N LYS A 175 3.28 -2.97 -14.63
CA LYS A 175 4.32 -1.95 -14.45
C LYS A 175 3.87 -0.69 -15.18
N ASN A 176 3.64 0.40 -14.44
CA ASN A 176 3.45 1.71 -15.06
C ASN A 176 4.78 2.12 -15.69
N LYS A 177 4.78 2.47 -16.99
CA LYS A 177 5.96 2.86 -17.77
C LYS A 177 6.38 4.34 -17.58
N LYS A 178 5.76 5.07 -16.63
CA LYS A 178 6.04 6.49 -16.42
C LYS A 178 7.38 6.73 -15.76
N LYS A 179 7.94 7.93 -15.97
CA LYS A 179 9.19 8.41 -15.34
C LYS A 179 9.18 8.06 -13.85
N THR A 180 10.21 7.34 -13.45
CA THR A 180 10.43 6.90 -12.08
C THR A 180 11.60 7.64 -11.44
N ASP A 181 12.35 8.42 -12.19
CA ASP A 181 13.61 8.95 -11.70
C ASP A 181 13.37 9.92 -10.54
N LEU A 182 14.02 9.62 -9.41
CA LEU A 182 14.01 10.45 -8.21
C LEU A 182 15.43 10.96 -7.98
N SER A 183 15.58 12.23 -7.66
CA SER A 183 16.82 12.80 -7.19
C SER A 183 17.14 12.29 -5.78
N ASN A 184 18.39 12.46 -5.35
CA ASN A 184 18.76 12.15 -3.97
C ASN A 184 17.95 12.97 -2.95
N LEU A 185 17.61 14.22 -3.27
CA LEU A 185 16.76 15.06 -2.42
C LEU A 185 15.36 14.46 -2.30
N ALA A 186 14.73 14.09 -3.43
CA ALA A 186 13.43 13.44 -3.45
C ALA A 186 13.42 12.14 -2.63
N VAL A 187 14.44 11.29 -2.81
CA VAL A 187 14.57 10.04 -2.06
C VAL A 187 14.69 10.31 -0.56
N ASN A 188 15.54 11.25 -0.14
CA ASN A 188 15.72 11.59 1.27
C ASN A 188 14.42 12.14 1.90
N ASN A 189 13.73 13.03 1.20
CA ASN A 189 12.44 13.55 1.65
C ASN A 189 11.41 12.44 1.81
N LEU A 190 11.33 11.50 0.86
CA LEU A 190 10.41 10.37 0.96
C LEU A 190 10.78 9.40 2.08
N ILE A 191 12.07 9.15 2.34
CA ILE A 191 12.50 8.33 3.48
C ILE A 191 12.00 8.94 4.79
N GLN A 192 12.20 10.25 4.96
CA GLN A 192 11.78 10.96 6.16
C GLN A 192 10.25 10.96 6.29
N TYR A 193 9.53 11.30 5.21
CA TYR A 193 8.08 11.36 5.21
C TYR A 193 7.42 9.98 5.47
N LEU A 194 8.01 8.91 4.94
CA LEU A 194 7.49 7.53 5.05
C LEU A 194 8.09 6.74 6.22
N GLU A 195 8.72 7.40 7.19
CA GLU A 195 9.36 6.72 8.33
C GLU A 195 8.42 5.74 9.04
N LYS A 196 7.16 6.13 9.26
CA LYS A 196 6.15 5.26 9.90
C LYS A 196 5.76 4.03 9.07
N ASP A 197 5.83 4.11 7.74
CA ASP A 197 5.66 2.94 6.87
C ASP A 197 6.81 1.95 7.09
N TYR A 198 8.05 2.47 7.22
CA TYR A 198 9.22 1.66 7.53
C TYR A 198 9.15 1.06 8.95
N ASP A 199 8.64 1.78 9.94
CA ASP A 199 8.41 1.23 11.29
C ASP A 199 7.44 0.04 11.28
N CYS A 200 6.40 0.10 10.44
CA CYS A 200 5.49 -1.03 10.26
C CYS A 200 6.20 -2.26 9.67
N ILE A 201 7.09 -2.05 8.69
CA ILE A 201 7.91 -3.11 8.10
C ILE A 201 8.87 -3.70 9.13
N GLU A 202 9.56 -2.86 9.90
CA GLU A 202 10.48 -3.25 10.96
C GLU A 202 9.75 -4.07 12.03
N LYS A 203 8.53 -3.66 12.40
CA LYS A 203 7.71 -4.42 13.33
C LYS A 203 7.31 -5.78 12.79
N LEU A 204 6.93 -5.89 11.51
CA LEU A 204 6.66 -7.18 10.86
C LEU A 204 7.91 -8.07 10.84
N ASN A 205 9.09 -7.50 10.60
CA ASN A 205 10.36 -8.21 10.66
C ASN A 205 10.64 -8.75 12.07
N ASN A 206 10.51 -7.90 13.09
CA ASN A 206 10.71 -8.28 14.49
C ASN A 206 9.70 -9.32 15.00
N MET A 207 8.51 -9.38 14.41
CA MET A 207 7.56 -10.47 14.64
C MET A 207 8.00 -11.80 13.99
N GLY A 208 9.01 -11.78 13.12
CA GLY A 208 9.51 -12.92 12.34
C GLY A 208 8.45 -13.44 11.38
N VAL A 209 7.69 -12.54 10.75
CA VAL A 209 6.72 -12.88 9.68
C VAL A 209 7.19 -12.46 8.29
N LEU A 210 8.34 -11.79 8.19
CA LEU A 210 9.05 -11.54 6.94
C LEU A 210 10.20 -12.54 6.80
N THR A 211 10.48 -12.93 5.56
CA THR A 211 11.77 -13.53 5.21
C THR A 211 12.84 -12.45 5.13
N GLU A 212 14.12 -12.84 5.26
CA GLU A 212 15.25 -11.93 5.10
C GLU A 212 15.20 -11.20 3.75
N LYS A 213 14.89 -11.92 2.67
CA LYS A 213 14.77 -11.35 1.33
C LYS A 213 13.64 -10.32 1.23
N GLN A 214 12.48 -10.60 1.83
CA GLN A 214 11.38 -9.63 1.90
C GLN A 214 11.81 -8.39 2.65
N TYR A 215 12.39 -8.56 3.85
CA TYR A 215 12.82 -7.43 4.66
C TYR A 215 13.82 -6.55 3.90
N GLN A 216 14.89 -7.13 3.34
CA GLN A 216 15.88 -6.37 2.55
C GLN A 216 15.26 -5.56 1.39
N LYS A 217 14.26 -6.12 0.69
CA LYS A 217 13.60 -5.41 -0.40
C LYS A 217 12.66 -4.32 0.10
N LEU A 218 11.93 -4.57 1.18
CA LEU A 218 10.96 -3.64 1.75
C LEU A 218 11.64 -2.49 2.49
N SER A 219 12.74 -2.75 3.19
CA SER A 219 13.50 -1.77 3.97
C SER A 219 14.56 -1.03 3.14
N ASN A 220 14.76 -1.40 1.87
CA ASN A 220 15.68 -0.67 0.99
C ASN A 220 15.26 0.81 0.86
N LYS A 221 16.20 1.70 1.17
CA LYS A 221 16.04 3.16 1.11
C LYS A 221 16.72 3.77 -0.12
N VAL A 222 17.13 2.94 -1.07
CA VAL A 222 17.64 3.36 -2.38
C VAL A 222 16.56 3.14 -3.44
N PHE A 223 16.41 4.10 -4.35
CA PHE A 223 15.46 4.04 -5.46
C PHE A 223 16.18 4.14 -6.81
#